data_AF-F8N0V3-F1
#
_entry.id   AF-F8N0V3-F1
#
_cell.length_a   1.000
_cell.length_b   1.000
_cell.length_c   1.000
_cell.angle_alpha   90.00
_cell.angle_beta   90.00
_cell.angle_gamma   90.00
#
_symmetry.space_group_name_H-M   'P 1'
#
loop_
_entity.id
_entity.type
_entity.pdbx_description
1 polymer ?
#
loop_
_entity_poly.entity_id
_entity_poly.type
_entity_poly.pdbx_seq_one_letter_code
_entity_poly.pdbx_strand_id
1 'polypeptide(L)'
;MLPSRKIAPTNTTPTEGRGPAFDDEELHARAPPVPRSQAHTPGQLSTRTQIQDRQRRPSEVSKASELSIRQRSLSTAVNVVANAASSLTVSQPIYPHAAPPHKAATPTPSSTGYRQPSTTQPDNRDSTHSSTITIGTAATRERKDSSAGSGREASSRRPAGMRSTSAIASGRPGTSSAVARASGTRGARPGAQMIHHAPFPPLVDPRTATDVPPAPSSGMYWSKAPISGASHTALRAHTTTLIGSNVYVFGGCDSRTCFNSLYVLDADAFYWSAPQVVGDIPVPLRAMTCTAVGKKLIVFGGGDGPSYYNDVYVLDTVNFRWSKPLILGKDFPSKRRAHTACLYKNGIYVFGGGDGVRALNDIWRLDVSDINKMSWKLISEGSPGPDDHGGDIRPKARGYHTANMVGSKLIIYGGSDGGECFNDVWVYDVDTHVWKAVQIPITYRRLSHTATIVGSYLFVIGGHDGNEYSNEVLLLNLVTMSWDKRRVYGLPPSGRGYHGAVLYDSRLLVIGGFDGAEVFGDVWLLELAVHAYYSQISHFTIEV
;
A
#
# COMPACT_ATOMS: atom_id res chain seq x y z
N MET A 1 -8.36 -14.03 89.56
CA MET A 1 -7.48 -13.25 88.66
C MET A 1 -8.33 -12.20 87.93
N LEU A 2 -7.70 -11.16 87.37
CA LEU A 2 -8.36 -9.93 86.89
C LEU A 2 -8.76 -10.00 85.38
N PRO A 3 -9.63 -9.09 84.86
CA PRO A 3 -10.59 -9.41 83.80
C PRO A 3 -10.76 -8.33 82.69
N SER A 4 -11.85 -8.46 81.89
CA SER A 4 -12.56 -7.35 81.19
C SER A 4 -11.84 -6.64 80.03
N ARG A 5 -12.46 -5.86 79.11
CA ARG A 5 -13.84 -5.61 78.59
C ARG A 5 -13.61 -5.02 77.16
N LYS A 6 -14.37 -5.24 76.07
CA LYS A 6 -15.83 -5.26 75.77
C LYS A 6 -16.47 -3.85 75.64
N ILE A 7 -17.22 -3.64 74.53
CA ILE A 7 -18.26 -2.61 74.24
C ILE A 7 -17.84 -1.39 73.36
N ALA A 8 -18.65 -1.15 72.31
CA ALA A 8 -18.92 0.12 71.58
C ALA A 8 -20.47 0.35 71.64
N PRO A 9 -21.10 1.52 71.34
CA PRO A 9 -21.34 1.95 69.93
C PRO A 9 -21.72 3.46 69.63
N THR A 10 -22.00 3.77 68.34
CA THR A 10 -23.00 4.72 67.73
C THR A 10 -23.19 6.21 68.10
N ASN A 11 -23.25 7.04 67.03
CA ASN A 11 -24.19 8.12 66.63
C ASN A 11 -24.84 9.10 67.65
N THR A 12 -24.81 10.42 67.34
CA THR A 12 -26.01 11.30 67.14
C THR A 12 -25.66 12.67 66.50
N THR A 13 -26.66 13.33 65.92
CA THR A 13 -26.73 14.75 65.44
C THR A 13 -28.02 15.40 66.03
N PRO A 14 -28.52 16.63 65.68
CA PRO A 14 -27.98 17.86 65.05
C PRO A 14 -28.34 19.16 65.88
N THR A 15 -28.48 20.35 65.25
CA THR A 15 -29.12 21.64 65.72
C THR A 15 -28.35 22.51 66.73
N GLU A 16 -28.50 23.85 66.87
CA GLU A 16 -29.02 24.98 66.05
C GLU A 16 -28.53 26.35 66.64
N GLY A 17 -28.67 27.51 65.95
CA GLY A 17 -28.91 28.80 66.63
C GLY A 17 -28.17 30.12 66.24
N ARG A 18 -28.80 30.93 65.35
CA ARG A 18 -28.96 32.42 65.32
C ARG A 18 -27.77 33.43 65.34
N GLY A 19 -27.96 34.56 64.61
CA GLY A 19 -27.20 35.84 64.67
C GLY A 19 -27.77 36.85 65.70
N PRO A 20 -27.41 38.17 65.68
CA PRO A 20 -27.40 39.12 64.53
C PRO A 20 -25.98 39.64 64.15
N ALA A 21 -25.66 40.29 63.01
CA ALA A 21 -26.28 41.34 62.15
C ALA A 21 -26.06 42.79 62.67
N PHE A 22 -25.83 43.83 61.83
CA PHE A 22 -26.07 43.97 60.37
C PHE A 22 -24.79 43.92 59.49
N ASP A 23 -24.24 44.93 58.76
CA ASP A 23 -24.44 46.40 58.62
C ASP A 23 -24.00 46.88 57.18
N ASP A 24 -24.18 48.16 56.81
CA ASP A 24 -24.16 48.73 55.43
C ASP A 24 -22.75 49.20 54.89
N GLU A 25 -22.49 49.67 53.65
CA GLU A 25 -23.35 50.23 52.57
C GLU A 25 -22.82 49.98 51.11
N GLU A 26 -23.73 50.21 50.15
CA GLU A 26 -23.84 49.92 48.70
C GLU A 26 -22.87 50.63 47.69
N LEU A 27 -22.67 50.08 46.45
CA LEU A 27 -22.98 50.73 45.14
C LEU A 27 -22.50 50.06 43.81
N HIS A 28 -23.19 50.45 42.73
CA HIS A 28 -23.40 49.86 41.39
C HIS A 28 -22.26 49.64 40.36
N ALA A 29 -22.26 48.44 39.75
CA ALA A 29 -22.57 48.08 38.33
C ALA A 29 -21.89 48.71 37.07
N ARG A 30 -21.88 47.85 36.00
CA ARG A 30 -21.60 48.06 34.55
C ARG A 30 -20.13 48.00 34.08
N ALA A 31 -19.95 47.68 32.78
CA ALA A 31 -18.69 47.23 32.18
C ALA A 31 -18.19 48.14 31.03
N PRO A 32 -16.86 48.20 30.75
CA PRO A 32 -16.26 48.94 29.63
C PRO A 32 -15.67 48.04 28.50
N PRO A 33 -15.34 48.59 27.30
CA PRO A 33 -14.93 47.81 26.11
C PRO A 33 -13.49 48.07 25.57
N VAL A 34 -13.16 47.30 24.53
CA VAL A 34 -12.10 47.41 23.48
C VAL A 34 -11.26 48.71 23.40
N PRO A 35 -9.92 48.62 23.33
CA PRO A 35 -9.04 49.70 22.85
C PRO A 35 -8.83 49.68 21.32
N ARG A 36 -8.66 50.86 20.71
CA ARG A 36 -8.28 51.09 19.30
C ARG A 36 -7.01 51.94 19.20
N SER A 37 -6.38 51.95 18.02
CA SER A 37 -5.11 52.63 17.71
C SER A 37 -5.24 54.08 17.22
N GLN A 38 -4.31 54.95 17.63
CA GLN A 38 -3.76 56.14 16.92
C GLN A 38 -2.41 56.47 17.63
N ALA A 39 -1.25 56.76 17.02
CA ALA A 39 -0.82 57.45 15.78
C ALA A 39 -0.41 58.92 16.02
N HIS A 40 0.89 59.25 15.88
CA HIS A 40 1.43 60.62 15.89
C HIS A 40 2.77 60.75 15.12
N THR A 41 3.00 61.96 14.59
CA THR A 41 4.13 62.51 13.80
C THR A 41 3.97 64.06 13.80
N PRO A 42 4.79 64.95 13.17
CA PRO A 42 6.08 64.81 12.45
C PRO A 42 7.18 65.86 12.82
N GLY A 43 8.30 65.90 12.08
CA GLY A 43 9.19 67.07 11.89
C GLY A 43 10.70 66.74 11.91
N GLN A 44 11.50 66.78 10.82
CA GLN A 44 11.94 67.88 9.92
C GLN A 44 13.10 68.75 10.44
N LEU A 45 14.31 68.50 9.93
CA LEU A 45 15.38 69.47 9.63
C LEU A 45 16.37 68.85 8.61
N SER A 46 17.25 69.63 7.96
CA SER A 46 17.89 69.25 6.69
C SER A 46 19.37 69.63 6.53
N THR A 47 20.05 69.02 5.54
CA THR A 47 21.01 69.72 4.66
C THR A 47 21.29 68.93 3.36
N ARG A 48 21.92 69.60 2.37
CA ARG A 48 22.21 69.13 0.98
C ARG A 48 23.44 68.19 0.92
N THR A 49 23.76 67.44 -0.16
CA THR A 49 23.91 67.88 -1.58
C THR A 49 23.86 66.73 -2.62
N GLN A 50 23.52 67.10 -3.87
CA GLN A 50 23.59 66.45 -5.21
C GLN A 50 24.70 65.38 -5.42
N ILE A 51 24.70 64.42 -6.39
CA ILE A 51 23.92 64.09 -7.63
C ILE A 51 24.19 62.57 -7.98
N GLN A 52 23.62 61.80 -8.93
CA GLN A 52 22.80 61.98 -10.16
C GLN A 52 21.90 60.72 -10.45
N ASP A 53 21.28 60.64 -11.63
CA ASP A 53 20.39 59.58 -12.12
C ASP A 53 21.03 58.19 -12.39
N ARG A 54 20.26 57.14 -12.05
CA ARG A 54 19.76 56.19 -13.08
C ARG A 54 18.52 55.41 -12.64
N GLN A 55 17.50 55.38 -13.50
CA GLN A 55 16.20 54.76 -13.22
C GLN A 55 16.22 53.22 -13.29
N ARG A 56 15.68 52.54 -12.27
CA ARG A 56 14.95 51.26 -12.40
C ARG A 56 13.79 51.23 -11.39
N ARG A 57 12.66 50.60 -11.76
CA ARG A 57 11.48 50.43 -10.89
C ARG A 57 11.63 49.18 -10.00
N PRO A 58 10.91 49.10 -8.86
CA PRO A 58 11.01 47.94 -7.96
C PRO A 58 10.38 46.68 -8.55
N SER A 59 10.88 45.52 -8.12
CA SER A 59 10.24 44.21 -8.32
C SER A 59 9.37 43.85 -7.11
N GLU A 60 8.10 43.50 -7.33
CA GLU A 60 7.25 42.94 -6.27
C GLU A 60 7.66 41.51 -5.91
N VAL A 61 7.44 41.14 -4.65
CA VAL A 61 7.67 39.79 -4.13
C VAL A 61 6.35 39.19 -3.65
N SER A 62 5.89 38.11 -4.29
CA SER A 62 5.35 36.91 -3.60
C SER A 62 4.68 35.92 -4.57
N LYS A 63 5.23 34.70 -4.65
CA LYS A 63 4.56 33.39 -4.78
C LYS A 63 5.60 32.31 -5.13
N ALA A 64 5.95 31.48 -4.17
CA ALA A 64 6.88 30.37 -4.35
C ALA A 64 6.51 29.20 -3.42
N SER A 65 5.73 28.25 -3.93
CA SER A 65 5.41 26.99 -3.22
C SER A 65 4.79 25.94 -4.16
N GLU A 66 5.33 25.75 -5.37
CA GLU A 66 4.88 24.68 -6.28
C GLU A 66 6.00 24.18 -7.22
N LEU A 67 7.00 23.50 -6.65
CA LEU A 67 8.03 22.82 -7.43
C LEU A 67 7.47 21.52 -8.03
N SER A 68 6.90 21.66 -9.23
CA SER A 68 6.64 20.54 -10.13
C SER A 68 7.95 20.08 -10.80
N ILE A 69 8.10 18.77 -10.99
CA ILE A 69 9.15 18.23 -11.87
C ILE A 69 8.78 18.63 -13.30
N ARG A 70 9.52 19.60 -13.85
CA ARG A 70 9.47 20.02 -15.25
C ARG A 70 10.89 20.22 -15.77
N GLN A 71 11.45 19.20 -16.42
CA GLN A 71 12.59 19.39 -17.31
C GLN A 71 12.12 19.81 -18.71
N ARG A 72 13.02 20.45 -19.46
CA ARG A 72 12.73 21.05 -20.77
C ARG A 72 13.23 20.14 -21.89
N SER A 73 12.35 19.70 -22.77
CA SER A 73 12.72 19.35 -24.14
C SER A 73 12.67 20.62 -25.01
N LEU A 74 13.81 21.02 -25.56
CA LEU A 74 13.90 22.08 -26.57
C LEU A 74 14.18 21.43 -27.93
N SER A 75 13.18 21.40 -28.80
CA SER A 75 13.33 21.04 -30.22
C SER A 75 12.86 22.22 -31.08
N THR A 76 13.81 22.90 -31.72
CA THR A 76 13.51 24.07 -32.57
C THR A 76 12.83 23.62 -33.85
N ALA A 77 11.57 24.01 -34.05
CA ALA A 77 10.89 23.84 -35.33
C ALA A 77 11.39 24.87 -36.35
N VAL A 78 11.79 24.42 -37.53
CA VAL A 78 12.07 25.26 -38.71
C VAL A 78 11.10 24.86 -39.81
N ASN A 79 10.20 25.76 -40.19
CA ASN A 79 9.27 25.54 -41.29
C ASN A 79 9.97 25.77 -42.64
N VAL A 80 9.87 24.80 -43.54
CA VAL A 80 9.98 25.01 -44.99
C VAL A 80 8.80 24.31 -45.65
N VAL A 81 8.12 25.01 -46.55
CA VAL A 81 6.91 24.52 -47.24
C VAL A 81 7.21 24.38 -48.74
N ALA A 82 7.00 23.19 -49.30
CA ALA A 82 6.88 22.96 -50.73
C ALA A 82 6.07 21.69 -51.03
N ASN A 83 5.27 21.73 -52.11
CA ASN A 83 4.58 20.57 -52.70
C ASN A 83 5.63 19.64 -53.39
N ALA A 84 5.37 18.38 -53.76
CA ALA A 84 4.20 17.88 -54.48
C ALA A 84 4.05 16.32 -54.43
N ALA A 85 3.25 15.78 -55.35
CA ALA A 85 2.55 14.50 -55.22
C ALA A 85 3.30 13.20 -55.63
N SER A 86 2.69 12.08 -55.23
CA SER A 86 2.65 10.77 -55.90
C SER A 86 3.94 9.94 -56.09
N SER A 87 3.99 8.79 -55.41
CA SER A 87 3.86 7.47 -56.08
C SER A 87 3.67 6.34 -55.06
N LEU A 88 3.16 5.19 -55.52
CA LEU A 88 2.97 3.97 -54.73
C LEU A 88 4.15 3.01 -54.95
N THR A 89 4.64 2.36 -53.91
CA THR A 89 5.02 0.93 -53.94
C THR A 89 5.10 0.36 -52.52
N VAL A 90 4.77 -0.92 -52.37
CA VAL A 90 4.96 -1.71 -51.13
C VAL A 90 6.17 -2.62 -51.34
N SER A 91 6.99 -2.79 -50.31
CA SER A 91 8.05 -3.80 -50.29
C SER A 91 8.12 -4.53 -48.95
N GLN A 92 8.31 -5.85 -49.00
CA GLN A 92 8.66 -6.69 -47.85
C GLN A 92 10.05 -7.29 -48.06
N PRO A 93 10.82 -7.57 -46.99
CA PRO A 93 12.06 -8.33 -47.10
C PRO A 93 11.78 -9.84 -47.22
N ILE A 94 12.37 -10.49 -48.22
CA ILE A 94 12.36 -11.95 -48.41
C ILE A 94 13.78 -12.48 -48.22
N TYR A 95 13.93 -13.60 -47.49
CA TYR A 95 15.20 -14.32 -47.34
C TYR A 95 15.53 -15.17 -48.59
N PRO A 96 16.77 -15.11 -49.12
CA PRO A 96 17.27 -16.09 -50.08
C PRO A 96 18.22 -17.12 -49.41
N HIS A 97 18.00 -18.41 -49.68
CA HIS A 97 18.95 -19.50 -49.46
C HIS A 97 19.47 -20.01 -50.81
N ALA A 98 20.79 -20.17 -50.97
CA ALA A 98 21.39 -21.03 -51.99
C ALA A 98 22.83 -21.45 -51.60
N ALA A 99 23.20 -22.69 -51.96
CA ALA A 99 24.58 -23.20 -52.05
C ALA A 99 24.89 -23.44 -53.56
N PRO A 100 25.91 -24.19 -54.06
CA PRO A 100 26.67 -25.32 -53.48
C PRO A 100 28.19 -25.29 -53.87
N PRO A 101 28.88 -26.40 -54.22
CA PRO A 101 29.29 -27.57 -53.41
C PRO A 101 30.83 -27.80 -53.39
N HIS A 102 31.35 -28.77 -52.62
CA HIS A 102 32.43 -29.67 -53.10
C HIS A 102 32.48 -31.02 -52.31
N LYS A 103 33.22 -31.99 -52.89
CA LYS A 103 33.35 -33.44 -52.54
C LYS A 103 34.41 -33.70 -51.43
N ALA A 104 34.54 -34.85 -50.75
CA ALA A 104 33.69 -36.03 -50.46
C ALA A 104 34.43 -37.02 -49.50
N ALA A 105 33.79 -38.15 -49.16
CA ALA A 105 34.32 -39.41 -48.60
C ALA A 105 34.59 -39.54 -47.07
N THR A 106 34.21 -40.71 -46.53
CA THR A 106 34.48 -41.23 -45.18
C THR A 106 35.44 -42.43 -45.24
N PRO A 107 35.99 -42.88 -44.10
CA PRO A 107 35.70 -44.27 -43.70
C PRO A 107 35.38 -44.45 -42.19
N THR A 108 35.18 -45.72 -41.79
CA THR A 108 34.65 -46.21 -40.50
C THR A 108 35.68 -46.35 -39.36
N PRO A 109 35.24 -46.53 -38.09
CA PRO A 109 36.11 -46.42 -36.91
C PRO A 109 36.76 -47.75 -36.44
N SER A 110 37.77 -47.64 -35.58
CA SER A 110 38.36 -48.74 -34.80
C SER A 110 38.75 -48.31 -33.37
N SER A 111 39.01 -49.29 -32.50
CA SER A 111 38.95 -49.17 -31.03
C SER A 111 40.25 -48.81 -30.31
N THR A 112 40.16 -47.94 -29.30
CA THR A 112 40.77 -48.06 -27.95
C THR A 112 40.05 -47.09 -26.98
N GLY A 113 39.89 -47.33 -25.68
CA GLY A 113 40.15 -48.55 -24.89
C GLY A 113 40.90 -48.27 -23.58
N TYR A 114 40.22 -47.89 -22.50
CA TYR A 114 40.73 -47.98 -21.11
C TYR A 114 39.60 -48.26 -20.09
N ARG A 115 39.97 -48.64 -18.86
CA ARG A 115 39.23 -49.60 -18.02
C ARG A 115 39.13 -49.15 -16.55
N GLN A 116 38.00 -49.39 -15.89
CA GLN A 116 37.89 -49.28 -14.42
C GLN A 116 38.62 -50.43 -13.69
N PRO A 117 39.16 -50.20 -12.48
CA PRO A 117 39.61 -51.25 -11.59
C PRO A 117 38.70 -51.46 -10.35
N SER A 118 38.50 -52.72 -10.00
CA SER A 118 38.11 -53.27 -8.70
C SER A 118 38.88 -54.61 -8.56
N THR A 119 39.16 -55.22 -7.40
CA THR A 119 38.79 -55.10 -5.97
C THR A 119 40.00 -55.55 -5.11
N THR A 120 39.98 -55.36 -3.77
CA THR A 120 40.34 -56.39 -2.74
C THR A 120 40.18 -55.82 -1.31
N GLN A 121 39.86 -56.68 -0.32
CA GLN A 121 39.91 -56.38 1.13
C GLN A 121 41.32 -56.60 1.73
N PRO A 122 41.51 -56.35 3.04
CA PRO A 122 41.38 -57.47 4.01
C PRO A 122 40.55 -57.12 5.29
N ASP A 123 40.28 -58.14 6.11
CA ASP A 123 39.48 -58.06 7.36
C ASP A 123 40.25 -57.55 8.60
N ASN A 124 39.52 -57.09 9.64
CA ASN A 124 39.24 -57.82 10.90
C ASN A 124 39.18 -56.88 12.15
N ARG A 125 38.05 -56.91 12.90
CA ARG A 125 37.89 -56.50 14.33
C ARG A 125 38.02 -54.99 14.69
N ASP A 126 37.34 -54.44 15.70
CA ASP A 126 36.29 -55.01 16.58
C ASP A 126 35.32 -53.93 17.17
N SER A 127 34.25 -54.43 17.83
CA SER A 127 33.51 -53.82 18.96
C SER A 127 32.49 -52.67 18.80
N THR A 128 31.29 -52.93 19.36
CA THR A 128 30.22 -52.00 19.83
C THR A 128 29.45 -51.15 18.79
N HIS A 129 28.11 -51.07 18.79
CA HIS A 129 27.08 -51.69 19.66
C HIS A 129 25.84 -52.15 18.84
N SER A 130 25.29 -53.33 19.15
CA SER A 130 24.10 -53.92 18.49
C SER A 130 22.79 -53.28 19.00
N SER A 131 21.73 -52.99 18.23
CA SER A 131 20.89 -53.70 17.22
C SER A 131 19.85 -54.74 17.72
N THR A 132 18.57 -54.34 17.65
CA THR A 132 17.38 -55.00 17.02
C THR A 132 16.68 -56.25 17.64
N ILE A 133 15.36 -56.38 17.36
CA ILE A 133 14.42 -57.54 17.50
C ILE A 133 13.97 -57.83 18.97
N THR A 134 12.69 -57.94 19.35
CA THR A 134 11.76 -59.07 19.06
C THR A 134 10.28 -58.79 19.48
N ILE A 135 9.34 -59.61 18.99
CA ILE A 135 7.88 -59.59 19.22
C ILE A 135 7.47 -60.30 20.53
N GLY A 136 6.35 -59.90 21.18
CA GLY A 136 5.72 -60.62 22.31
C GLY A 136 4.22 -60.33 22.46
N THR A 137 3.45 -61.24 23.07
CA THR A 137 1.96 -61.23 23.12
C THR A 137 1.37 -61.39 24.54
N ALA A 138 0.03 -61.32 24.66
CA ALA A 138 -0.86 -61.61 25.82
C ALA A 138 -1.25 -60.43 26.76
N ALA A 139 -2.42 -60.40 27.45
CA ALA A 139 -3.72 -61.06 27.20
C ALA A 139 -4.90 -60.54 28.10
N THR A 140 -6.08 -60.37 27.51
CA THR A 140 -7.47 -60.56 28.06
C THR A 140 -8.08 -59.70 29.20
N ARG A 141 -9.44 -59.61 29.12
CA ARG A 141 -10.49 -59.18 30.11
C ARG A 141 -10.94 -57.70 30.06
N GLU A 142 -12.23 -57.34 30.20
CA GLU A 142 -13.48 -58.14 30.34
C GLU A 142 -14.76 -57.39 29.85
N ARG A 143 -15.79 -58.15 29.43
CA ARG A 143 -17.25 -57.82 29.26
C ARG A 143 -17.66 -56.73 28.23
N LYS A 144 -18.54 -57.01 27.24
CA LYS A 144 -20.02 -57.28 27.21
C LYS A 144 -20.86 -56.01 27.50
N ASP A 145 -21.80 -55.57 26.65
CA ASP A 145 -23.07 -56.26 26.30
C ASP A 145 -23.65 -55.93 24.89
N SER A 146 -24.87 -56.42 24.60
CA SER A 146 -25.66 -56.30 23.35
C SER A 146 -26.71 -55.15 23.40
N SER A 147 -27.50 -54.74 22.38
CA SER A 147 -28.12 -55.49 21.26
C SER A 147 -28.78 -54.60 20.16
N ALA A 148 -28.85 -55.16 18.93
CA ALA A 148 -29.99 -55.27 17.99
C ALA A 148 -30.64 -54.05 17.26
N GLY A 149 -31.15 -54.34 16.04
CA GLY A 149 -31.98 -53.46 15.19
C GLY A 149 -31.27 -52.95 13.92
N SER A 150 -31.19 -53.65 12.77
CA SER A 150 -32.22 -53.79 11.70
C SER A 150 -32.82 -52.47 11.16
N GLY A 151 -32.71 -52.12 9.87
CA GLY A 151 -31.95 -52.72 8.76
C GLY A 151 -32.40 -52.26 7.36
N ARG A 152 -31.69 -52.75 6.31
CA ARG A 152 -31.97 -52.69 4.86
C ARG A 152 -32.07 -51.31 4.17
N GLU A 153 -31.11 -51.06 3.29
CA GLU A 153 -31.20 -50.06 2.21
C GLU A 153 -32.13 -50.52 1.08
N ALA A 154 -32.75 -49.57 0.37
CA ALA A 154 -33.36 -49.80 -0.95
C ALA A 154 -33.44 -48.52 -1.82
N SER A 155 -32.49 -48.38 -2.74
CA SER A 155 -32.62 -47.73 -4.07
C SER A 155 -33.36 -46.38 -4.24
N SER A 156 -32.55 -45.36 -4.59
CA SER A 156 -32.65 -44.59 -5.85
C SER A 156 -33.18 -43.13 -5.88
N ARG A 157 -32.59 -42.40 -6.85
CA ARG A 157 -33.00 -41.13 -7.51
C ARG A 157 -32.94 -39.81 -6.72
N ARG A 158 -32.20 -38.86 -7.33
CA ARG A 158 -32.31 -37.40 -7.10
C ARG A 158 -33.77 -36.93 -7.27
N PRO A 159 -34.13 -35.81 -6.64
CA PRO A 159 -34.46 -34.64 -7.46
C PRO A 159 -33.76 -33.35 -6.98
N ALA A 160 -33.68 -32.37 -7.87
CA ALA A 160 -33.45 -30.97 -7.49
C ALA A 160 -34.82 -30.29 -7.24
N GLY A 161 -34.88 -29.29 -6.35
CA GLY A 161 -36.13 -28.59 -6.06
C GLY A 161 -35.95 -27.28 -5.30
N MET A 162 -36.24 -26.16 -5.98
CA MET A 162 -36.42 -24.85 -5.35
C MET A 162 -37.85 -24.73 -4.80
N ARG A 163 -38.00 -24.11 -3.62
CA ARG A 163 -39.16 -23.34 -3.13
C ARG A 163 -38.68 -22.56 -1.89
N SER A 164 -38.80 -21.23 -1.79
CA SER A 164 -40.00 -20.37 -1.85
C SER A 164 -40.88 -20.46 -0.59
N THR A 165 -40.95 -19.35 0.14
CA THR A 165 -42.01 -19.02 1.11
C THR A 165 -42.61 -17.66 0.74
N SER A 166 -43.91 -17.47 1.00
CA SER A 166 -44.72 -16.42 0.33
C SER A 166 -45.86 -15.89 1.20
N ALA A 167 -46.13 -14.58 1.10
CA ALA A 167 -47.42 -13.94 1.41
C ALA A 167 -47.51 -12.65 0.54
N ILE A 168 -48.38 -12.52 -0.46
CA ILE A 168 -49.86 -12.46 -0.46
C ILE A 168 -50.41 -11.12 0.07
N ALA A 169 -50.78 -10.24 -0.87
CA ALA A 169 -51.95 -9.36 -0.82
C ALA A 169 -52.35 -9.03 -2.28
N SER A 170 -53.64 -8.87 -2.58
CA SER A 170 -54.15 -8.86 -3.96
C SER A 170 -55.06 -7.67 -4.29
N GLY A 171 -54.90 -7.10 -5.48
CA GLY A 171 -55.83 -6.12 -6.07
C GLY A 171 -55.77 -6.13 -7.60
N ARG A 172 -56.93 -6.08 -8.26
CA ARG A 172 -57.07 -6.04 -9.74
C ARG A 172 -57.22 -4.57 -10.24
N PRO A 173 -56.95 -4.29 -11.53
CA PRO A 173 -56.86 -2.91 -12.02
C PRO A 173 -58.22 -2.27 -12.32
N GLY A 174 -58.26 -0.94 -12.21
CA GLY A 174 -59.35 -0.06 -12.67
C GLY A 174 -58.79 1.13 -13.46
N THR A 175 -59.61 1.72 -14.33
CA THR A 175 -59.16 2.64 -15.39
C THR A 175 -59.30 4.13 -15.04
N SER A 176 -58.24 4.90 -15.36
CA SER A 176 -58.25 6.31 -15.81
C SER A 176 -59.25 7.32 -15.20
N SER A 177 -58.72 8.29 -14.44
CA SER A 177 -59.16 9.69 -14.51
C SER A 177 -58.03 10.62 -14.04
N ALA A 178 -57.97 11.85 -14.58
CA ALA A 178 -56.96 12.85 -14.19
C ALA A 178 -57.58 13.93 -13.30
N VAL A 179 -56.89 14.28 -12.21
CA VAL A 179 -57.18 15.46 -11.37
C VAL A 179 -55.85 16.12 -11.01
N ALA A 180 -55.81 17.45 -10.96
CA ALA A 180 -54.58 18.22 -10.81
C ALA A 180 -54.50 19.01 -9.50
N ARG A 181 -53.26 19.33 -9.09
CA ARG A 181 -52.84 20.28 -8.05
C ARG A 181 -53.23 19.99 -6.58
N ALA A 182 -52.19 19.80 -5.77
CA ALA A 182 -51.92 20.70 -4.64
C ALA A 182 -50.39 20.78 -4.41
N SER A 183 -49.85 21.97 -4.14
CA SER A 183 -48.41 22.18 -3.90
C SER A 183 -48.09 22.10 -2.40
N GLY A 184 -47.37 21.06 -1.97
CA GLY A 184 -46.89 20.91 -0.60
C GLY A 184 -45.37 21.00 -0.50
N THR A 185 -44.85 22.06 0.09
CA THR A 185 -43.41 22.25 0.33
C THR A 185 -42.89 21.32 1.42
N ARG A 186 -42.30 20.18 1.02
CA ARG A 186 -41.44 19.37 1.91
C ARG A 186 -39.98 19.75 1.68
N GLY A 187 -39.30 20.12 2.76
CA GLY A 187 -37.89 20.53 2.73
C GLY A 187 -36.99 19.45 2.15
N ALA A 188 -36.01 19.86 1.33
CA ALA A 188 -35.06 18.94 0.73
C ALA A 188 -34.25 18.23 1.81
N ARG A 189 -34.30 16.90 1.83
CA ARG A 189 -33.22 16.11 2.43
C ARG A 189 -31.92 16.42 1.67
N PRO A 190 -30.74 16.43 2.33
CA PRO A 190 -29.47 16.42 1.62
C PRO A 190 -29.49 15.30 0.59
N GLY A 191 -29.19 15.62 -0.67
CA GLY A 191 -29.29 14.67 -1.77
C GLY A 191 -28.34 13.51 -1.56
N ALA A 192 -28.88 12.29 -1.42
CA ALA A 192 -28.07 11.10 -1.52
C ALA A 192 -27.43 11.10 -2.91
N GLN A 193 -26.09 11.13 -2.97
CA GLN A 193 -25.38 10.99 -4.23
C GLN A 193 -25.75 9.63 -4.82
N MET A 194 -26.35 9.64 -6.02
CA MET A 194 -26.62 8.42 -6.78
C MET A 194 -25.28 7.77 -7.10
N ILE A 195 -24.95 6.68 -6.40
CA ILE A 195 -23.77 5.88 -6.71
C ILE A 195 -24.02 5.28 -8.10
N HIS A 196 -23.27 5.75 -9.08
CA HIS A 196 -23.31 5.17 -10.42
C HIS A 196 -22.62 3.81 -10.37
N HIS A 197 -23.43 2.75 -10.49
CA HIS A 197 -22.94 1.37 -10.55
C HIS A 197 -22.63 0.99 -12.01
N ALA A 198 -21.41 0.51 -12.26
CA ALA A 198 -21.02 -0.13 -13.49
C ALA A 198 -21.46 -1.61 -13.47
N PRO A 199 -22.13 -2.11 -14.53
CA PRO A 199 -22.35 -3.55 -14.69
C PRO A 199 -21.02 -4.27 -14.94
N PHE A 200 -20.97 -5.57 -14.64
CA PHE A 200 -19.81 -6.40 -14.97
C PHE A 200 -19.63 -6.46 -16.50
N PRO A 201 -18.41 -6.23 -17.03
CA PRO A 201 -18.18 -6.21 -18.47
C PRO A 201 -18.34 -7.60 -19.09
N PRO A 202 -18.88 -7.72 -20.31
CA PRO A 202 -18.97 -9.00 -20.99
C PRO A 202 -17.56 -9.58 -21.21
N LEU A 203 -17.34 -10.82 -20.78
CA LEU A 203 -16.09 -11.52 -21.00
C LEU A 203 -15.93 -11.82 -22.50
N VAL A 204 -14.84 -11.32 -23.09
CA VAL A 204 -14.46 -11.64 -24.48
C VAL A 204 -13.91 -13.08 -24.51
N ASP A 205 -14.30 -13.88 -25.51
CA ASP A 205 -13.71 -15.20 -25.72
C ASP A 205 -12.20 -15.03 -26.03
N PRO A 206 -11.29 -15.62 -25.23
CA PRO A 206 -9.84 -15.48 -25.44
C PRO A 206 -9.36 -15.94 -26.82
N ARG A 207 -10.15 -16.75 -27.53
CA ARG A 207 -9.86 -17.25 -28.88
C ARG A 207 -10.24 -16.26 -29.99
N THR A 208 -11.02 -15.22 -29.66
CA THR A 208 -11.46 -14.17 -30.60
C THR A 208 -10.96 -12.77 -30.23
N ALA A 209 -10.22 -12.63 -29.14
CA ALA A 209 -9.56 -11.37 -28.77
C ALA A 209 -8.41 -11.09 -29.76
N THR A 210 -8.58 -10.11 -30.64
CA THR A 210 -7.62 -9.77 -31.71
C THR A 210 -6.32 -9.15 -31.22
N ASP A 211 -6.33 -8.58 -30.01
CA ASP A 211 -5.37 -7.54 -29.62
C ASP A 211 -4.23 -8.06 -28.73
N VAL A 212 -4.25 -9.34 -28.35
CA VAL A 212 -3.29 -9.91 -27.38
C VAL A 212 -2.66 -11.21 -27.89
N PRO A 213 -1.34 -11.27 -28.09
CA PRO A 213 -0.66 -12.50 -28.52
C PRO A 213 -0.80 -13.65 -27.51
N PRO A 214 -0.94 -14.91 -27.97
CA PRO A 214 -0.99 -16.07 -27.09
C PRO A 214 0.23 -16.15 -26.15
N ALA A 215 -0.02 -16.32 -24.86
CA ALA A 215 1.01 -16.52 -23.84
C ALA A 215 1.20 -18.02 -23.55
N PRO A 216 2.44 -18.47 -23.26
CA PRO A 216 2.66 -19.81 -22.71
C PRO A 216 2.10 -19.88 -21.28
N SER A 217 1.64 -21.05 -20.84
CA SER A 217 1.13 -21.29 -19.48
C SER A 217 2.21 -21.15 -18.37
N SER A 218 3.46 -20.90 -18.74
CA SER A 218 4.58 -20.56 -17.85
C SER A 218 5.01 -19.09 -17.92
N GLY A 219 4.38 -18.27 -18.76
CA GLY A 219 4.63 -16.83 -18.86
C GLY A 219 3.77 -16.05 -17.88
N MET A 220 4.34 -15.06 -17.20
CA MET A 220 3.52 -14.07 -16.47
C MET A 220 2.74 -13.24 -17.49
N TYR A 221 1.51 -12.85 -17.17
CA TYR A 221 0.59 -12.26 -18.14
C TYR A 221 -0.13 -11.03 -17.56
N TRP A 222 -0.07 -9.90 -18.27
CA TRP A 222 -0.85 -8.71 -17.97
C TRP A 222 -2.22 -8.76 -18.63
N SER A 223 -3.27 -8.57 -17.83
CA SER A 223 -4.64 -8.32 -18.27
C SER A 223 -5.25 -7.13 -17.53
N LYS A 224 -6.27 -6.50 -18.11
CA LYS A 224 -7.08 -5.49 -17.42
C LYS A 224 -8.21 -6.19 -16.66
N ALA A 225 -8.41 -5.87 -15.39
CA ALA A 225 -9.40 -6.56 -14.56
C ALA A 225 -10.84 -6.29 -15.06
N PRO A 226 -11.74 -7.29 -15.03
CA PRO A 226 -13.14 -7.12 -15.42
C PRO A 226 -13.95 -6.46 -14.29
N ILE A 227 -13.67 -5.19 -14.04
CA ILE A 227 -14.19 -4.43 -12.91
C ILE A 227 -15.68 -4.10 -13.04
N SER A 228 -16.39 -4.19 -11.92
CA SER A 228 -17.82 -3.89 -11.77
C SER A 228 -18.10 -3.10 -10.48
N GLY A 229 -19.35 -2.69 -10.26
CA GLY A 229 -19.80 -2.13 -8.98
C GLY A 229 -19.73 -0.61 -8.91
N ALA A 230 -19.53 -0.06 -7.71
CA ALA A 230 -19.54 1.38 -7.47
C ALA A 230 -18.39 2.09 -8.20
N SER A 231 -18.71 3.15 -8.96
CA SER A 231 -17.70 4.00 -9.59
C SER A 231 -16.80 4.68 -8.54
N HIS A 232 -15.49 4.63 -8.75
CA HIS A 232 -14.48 5.35 -7.98
C HIS A 232 -13.80 6.43 -8.83
N THR A 233 -13.19 7.42 -8.18
CA THR A 233 -12.37 8.42 -8.90
C THR A 233 -11.09 7.79 -9.44
N ALA A 234 -10.52 8.40 -10.48
CA ALA A 234 -9.12 8.18 -10.82
C ALA A 234 -8.24 8.77 -9.72
N LEU A 235 -7.23 8.02 -9.27
CA LEU A 235 -6.50 8.33 -8.04
C LEU A 235 -5.03 7.87 -8.05
N ARG A 236 -4.16 8.76 -7.55
CA ARG A 236 -2.72 8.51 -7.37
C ARG A 236 -2.28 8.86 -5.95
N ALA A 237 -1.20 8.23 -5.49
CA ALA A 237 -0.65 8.35 -4.15
C ALA A 237 -1.71 8.08 -3.06
N HIS A 238 -2.59 7.12 -3.33
CA HIS A 238 -3.57 6.54 -2.44
C HIS A 238 -2.94 5.41 -1.60
N THR A 239 -3.65 4.94 -0.59
CA THR A 239 -3.31 3.67 0.08
C THR A 239 -4.04 2.52 -0.59
N THR A 240 -3.41 1.35 -0.66
CA THR A 240 -4.03 0.09 -1.07
C THR A 240 -3.61 -0.97 -0.06
N THR A 241 -4.56 -1.67 0.55
CA THR A 241 -4.27 -2.64 1.61
C THR A 241 -5.27 -3.79 1.59
N LEU A 242 -4.78 -5.03 1.65
CA LEU A 242 -5.58 -6.24 1.60
C LEU A 242 -5.95 -6.73 3.01
N ILE A 243 -7.23 -7.06 3.24
CA ILE A 243 -7.67 -7.88 4.39
C ILE A 243 -8.68 -8.91 3.89
N GLY A 244 -8.31 -10.20 3.94
CA GLY A 244 -9.08 -11.27 3.28
C GLY A 244 -8.96 -11.14 1.76
N SER A 245 -10.09 -11.23 1.05
CA SER A 245 -10.19 -10.90 -0.38
C SER A 245 -10.53 -9.42 -0.66
N ASN A 246 -10.74 -8.61 0.38
CA ASN A 246 -11.09 -7.21 0.23
C ASN A 246 -9.84 -6.32 0.15
N VAL A 247 -9.71 -5.58 -0.95
CA VAL A 247 -8.67 -4.57 -1.17
C VAL A 247 -9.25 -3.19 -0.87
N TYR A 248 -8.81 -2.61 0.24
CA TYR A 248 -9.23 -1.31 0.72
C TYR A 248 -8.35 -0.24 0.07
N VAL A 249 -8.98 0.68 -0.65
CA VAL A 249 -8.34 1.85 -1.26
C VAL A 249 -8.84 3.11 -0.58
N PHE A 250 -7.93 3.83 0.07
CA PHE A 250 -8.26 5.05 0.82
C PHE A 250 -7.36 6.23 0.44
N GLY A 251 -7.99 7.39 0.25
CA GLY A 251 -7.32 8.66 -0.01
C GLY A 251 -6.75 8.79 -1.42
N GLY A 252 -5.59 9.45 -1.51
CA GLY A 252 -4.97 9.85 -2.77
C GLY A 252 -5.46 11.19 -3.30
N CYS A 253 -5.15 11.48 -4.56
CA CYS A 253 -5.55 12.71 -5.25
C CYS A 253 -5.76 12.49 -6.76
N ASP A 254 -6.43 13.44 -7.40
CA ASP A 254 -6.37 13.62 -8.86
C ASP A 254 -5.36 14.73 -9.23
N SER A 255 -5.67 15.55 -10.24
CA SER A 255 -4.93 16.76 -10.61
C SER A 255 -5.39 18.03 -9.89
N ARG A 256 -6.48 17.98 -9.13
CA ARG A 256 -7.20 19.14 -8.55
C ARG A 256 -7.30 19.11 -7.02
N THR A 257 -7.55 17.94 -6.44
CA THR A 257 -7.78 17.78 -4.99
C THR A 257 -7.29 16.44 -4.46
N CYS A 258 -7.03 16.38 -3.15
CA CYS A 258 -6.93 15.11 -2.42
C CYS A 258 -8.33 14.60 -2.06
N PHE A 259 -8.41 13.32 -1.66
CA PHE A 259 -9.62 12.63 -1.27
C PHE A 259 -9.50 12.04 0.15
N ASN A 260 -10.64 11.83 0.81
CA ASN A 260 -10.79 10.96 1.99
C ASN A 260 -11.88 9.90 1.78
N SER A 261 -12.17 9.57 0.51
CA SER A 261 -13.04 8.47 0.13
C SER A 261 -12.42 7.13 0.50
N LEU A 262 -13.27 6.19 0.93
CA LEU A 262 -12.94 4.78 1.04
C LEU A 262 -13.66 4.01 -0.07
N TYR A 263 -12.89 3.26 -0.84
CA TYR A 263 -13.38 2.27 -1.79
C TYR A 263 -12.87 0.89 -1.36
N VAL A 264 -13.67 -0.15 -1.58
CA VAL A 264 -13.27 -1.54 -1.28
C VAL A 264 -13.58 -2.41 -2.48
N LEU A 265 -12.54 -2.98 -3.08
CA LEU A 265 -12.64 -3.95 -4.17
C LEU A 265 -12.65 -5.35 -3.59
N ASP A 266 -13.73 -6.09 -3.84
CA ASP A 266 -13.74 -7.54 -3.70
C ASP A 266 -12.89 -8.14 -4.84
N ALA A 267 -11.77 -8.78 -4.49
CA ALA A 267 -10.82 -9.35 -5.46
C ALA A 267 -11.19 -10.76 -5.96
N ASP A 268 -12.24 -11.39 -5.39
CA ASP A 268 -12.84 -12.60 -5.93
C ASP A 268 -13.89 -12.23 -7.00
N ALA A 269 -14.76 -11.26 -6.69
CA ALA A 269 -15.87 -10.83 -7.54
C ALA A 269 -15.52 -9.73 -8.55
N PHE A 270 -14.35 -9.08 -8.41
CA PHE A 270 -13.98 -7.85 -9.11
C PHE A 270 -15.06 -6.75 -9.02
N TYR A 271 -15.60 -6.58 -7.81
CA TYR A 271 -16.71 -5.67 -7.51
C TYR A 271 -16.27 -4.57 -6.54
N TRP A 272 -16.37 -3.30 -6.98
CA TRP A 272 -16.16 -2.15 -6.10
C TRP A 272 -17.39 -1.85 -5.25
N SER A 273 -17.13 -1.54 -3.99
CA SER A 273 -18.08 -0.89 -3.09
C SER A 273 -17.52 0.45 -2.58
N ALA A 274 -18.42 1.39 -2.30
CA ALA A 274 -18.11 2.66 -1.65
C ALA A 274 -18.88 2.69 -0.30
N PRO A 275 -18.40 1.98 0.73
CA PRO A 275 -19.11 1.86 2.01
C PRO A 275 -19.19 3.21 2.72
N GLN A 276 -20.32 3.47 3.39
CA GLN A 276 -20.46 4.67 4.21
C GLN A 276 -19.59 4.55 5.47
N VAL A 277 -18.63 5.47 5.60
CA VAL A 277 -17.75 5.57 6.76
C VAL A 277 -18.25 6.60 7.77
N VAL A 278 -17.98 6.38 9.06
CA VAL A 278 -18.44 7.23 10.17
C VAL A 278 -17.35 7.42 11.23
N GLY A 279 -17.51 8.37 12.15
CA GLY A 279 -16.56 8.62 13.25
C GLY A 279 -15.50 9.66 12.89
N ASP A 280 -14.27 9.46 13.35
CA ASP A 280 -13.14 10.39 13.17
C ASP A 280 -12.54 10.28 11.77
N ILE A 281 -13.35 10.54 10.73
CA ILE A 281 -12.94 10.40 9.33
C ILE A 281 -11.72 11.31 9.07
N PRO A 282 -10.62 10.80 8.48
CA PRO A 282 -9.45 11.62 8.18
C PRO A 282 -9.79 12.77 7.22
N VAL A 283 -8.99 13.84 7.28
CA VAL A 283 -8.98 14.88 6.24
C VAL A 283 -8.57 14.29 4.88
N PRO A 284 -8.82 14.98 3.75
CA PRO A 284 -8.33 14.53 2.45
C PRO A 284 -6.79 14.42 2.42
N LEU A 285 -6.27 13.25 2.09
CA LEU A 285 -4.85 12.90 2.25
C LEU A 285 -4.30 12.15 1.04
N ARG A 286 -3.06 12.45 0.66
CA ARG A 286 -2.23 11.67 -0.26
C ARG A 286 -0.85 11.39 0.32
N ALA A 287 -0.19 10.37 -0.20
CA ALA A 287 1.14 9.89 0.24
C ALA A 287 1.26 9.64 1.76
N MET A 288 0.16 9.28 2.42
CA MET A 288 0.12 8.60 3.72
C MET A 288 0.48 7.12 3.59
N THR A 289 0.65 6.42 4.71
CA THR A 289 0.72 4.95 4.74
C THR A 289 -0.54 4.36 5.35
N CYS A 290 -0.90 3.14 4.94
CA CYS A 290 -1.87 2.28 5.60
C CYS A 290 -1.21 0.93 5.93
N THR A 291 -1.55 0.34 7.07
CA THR A 291 -1.08 -0.98 7.48
C THR A 291 -2.20 -1.77 8.14
N ALA A 292 -2.42 -3.00 7.68
CA ALA A 292 -3.41 -3.90 8.29
C ALA A 292 -2.89 -4.47 9.61
N VAL A 293 -3.73 -4.43 10.65
CA VAL A 293 -3.51 -5.09 11.93
C VAL A 293 -4.78 -5.88 12.27
N GLY A 294 -4.79 -7.16 11.91
CA GLY A 294 -5.98 -8.00 12.00
C GLY A 294 -7.11 -7.50 11.08
N LYS A 295 -8.24 -7.07 11.68
CA LYS A 295 -9.40 -6.46 10.97
C LYS A 295 -9.46 -4.93 11.13
N LYS A 296 -8.30 -4.30 11.32
CA LYS A 296 -8.16 -2.85 11.46
C LYS A 296 -7.16 -2.35 10.42
N LEU A 297 -7.42 -1.17 9.86
CA LEU A 297 -6.44 -0.43 9.06
C LEU A 297 -5.92 0.73 9.89
N ILE A 298 -4.60 0.82 10.04
CA ILE A 298 -3.92 1.94 10.71
C ILE A 298 -3.35 2.85 9.63
N VAL A 299 -3.89 4.06 9.52
CA VAL A 299 -3.40 5.11 8.61
C VAL A 299 -2.55 6.10 9.39
N PHE A 300 -1.41 6.49 8.82
CA PHE A 300 -0.49 7.46 9.42
C PHE A 300 0.07 8.45 8.39
N GLY A 301 0.07 9.72 8.78
CA GLY A 301 0.69 10.83 8.06
C GLY A 301 0.01 11.19 6.73
N GLY A 302 0.81 11.61 5.76
CA GLY A 302 0.37 12.16 4.48
C GLY A 302 0.23 13.68 4.47
N GLY A 303 -0.35 14.21 3.40
CA GLY A 303 -0.66 15.64 3.26
C GLY A 303 -1.76 15.91 2.24
N ASP A 304 -2.37 17.09 2.30
CA ASP A 304 -3.34 17.58 1.31
C ASP A 304 -2.64 18.33 0.15
N GLY A 305 -1.48 18.92 0.43
CA GLY A 305 -0.68 19.74 -0.48
C GLY A 305 0.05 20.81 0.32
N PRO A 306 -0.65 21.85 0.80
CA PRO A 306 -0.09 22.86 1.72
C PRO A 306 0.28 22.29 3.10
N SER A 307 -0.49 21.32 3.60
CA SER A 307 -0.37 20.76 4.96
C SER A 307 0.11 19.31 4.93
N TYR A 308 1.06 18.99 5.81
CA TYR A 308 1.46 17.61 6.12
C TYR A 308 0.98 17.26 7.55
N TYR A 309 0.78 15.97 7.81
CA TYR A 309 0.18 15.46 9.06
C TYR A 309 1.05 14.37 9.70
N ASN A 310 0.83 14.15 10.99
CA ASN A 310 1.36 13.02 11.78
C ASN A 310 0.28 12.40 12.69
N ASP A 311 -1.00 12.68 12.42
CA ASP A 311 -2.12 11.97 13.01
C ASP A 311 -2.06 10.47 12.68
N VAL A 312 -2.48 9.65 13.64
CA VAL A 312 -2.80 8.24 13.43
C VAL A 312 -4.32 8.11 13.42
N TYR A 313 -4.86 7.34 12.48
CA TYR A 313 -6.27 7.00 12.40
C TYR A 313 -6.43 5.48 12.30
N VAL A 314 -7.46 4.94 12.95
CA VAL A 314 -7.81 3.52 12.87
C VAL A 314 -9.17 3.38 12.21
N LEU A 315 -9.28 2.63 11.12
CA LEU A 315 -10.54 2.16 10.58
C LEU A 315 -10.82 0.74 11.08
N ASP A 316 -12.03 0.52 11.59
CA ASP A 316 -12.61 -0.79 11.75
C ASP A 316 -13.28 -1.26 10.45
N THR A 317 -12.78 -2.34 9.85
CA THR A 317 -13.31 -2.81 8.55
C THR A 317 -14.57 -3.67 8.67
N VAL A 318 -15.04 -3.97 9.90
CA VAL A 318 -16.29 -4.72 10.14
C VAL A 318 -17.50 -3.79 10.21
N ASN A 319 -17.30 -2.55 10.69
CA ASN A 319 -18.38 -1.57 10.89
C ASN A 319 -18.12 -0.19 10.24
N PHE A 320 -17.02 -0.06 9.48
CA PHE A 320 -16.62 1.15 8.74
C PHE A 320 -16.50 2.44 9.60
N ARG A 321 -16.20 2.28 10.89
CA ARG A 321 -15.94 3.40 11.80
C ARG A 321 -14.45 3.74 11.85
N TRP A 322 -14.15 5.01 11.61
CA TRP A 322 -12.88 5.64 11.95
C TRP A 322 -12.86 6.10 13.41
N SER A 323 -11.70 5.98 14.04
CA SER A 323 -11.40 6.53 15.37
C SER A 323 -9.95 6.99 15.47
N LYS A 324 -9.68 8.07 16.20
CA LYS A 324 -8.32 8.39 16.65
C LYS A 324 -7.97 7.56 17.89
N PRO A 325 -6.87 6.78 17.89
CA PRO A 325 -6.38 6.11 19.08
C PRO A 325 -5.75 7.12 20.05
N LEU A 326 -5.70 6.78 21.35
CA LEU A 326 -4.92 7.54 22.32
C LEU A 326 -3.43 7.30 22.05
N ILE A 327 -2.70 8.35 21.70
CA ILE A 327 -1.23 8.31 21.59
C ILE A 327 -0.63 8.66 22.95
N LEU A 328 0.19 7.76 23.49
CA LEU A 328 0.90 7.90 24.75
C LEU A 328 2.35 8.35 24.52
N GLY A 329 2.86 9.17 25.43
CA GLY A 329 4.22 9.73 25.37
C GLY A 329 4.24 11.23 25.03
N LYS A 330 5.44 11.75 24.76
CA LYS A 330 5.66 13.12 24.26
C LYS A 330 6.37 13.14 22.91
N ASP A 331 7.10 12.08 22.59
CA ASP A 331 7.85 11.91 21.36
C ASP A 331 6.95 11.32 20.28
N PHE A 332 7.03 11.86 19.07
CA PHE A 332 6.30 11.37 17.91
C PHE A 332 7.02 11.80 16.62
N PRO A 333 6.87 11.05 15.52
CA PRO A 333 7.42 11.44 14.23
C PRO A 333 6.92 12.82 13.79
N SER A 334 7.81 13.56 13.13
CA SER A 334 7.45 14.77 12.40
C SER A 334 6.31 14.51 11.40
N LYS A 335 5.47 15.53 11.19
CA LYS A 335 4.50 15.61 10.09
C LYS A 335 5.19 15.23 8.79
N ARG A 336 4.69 14.22 8.07
CA ARG A 336 5.40 13.66 6.91
C ARG A 336 4.49 13.00 5.90
N ARG A 337 4.94 12.96 4.66
CA ARG A 337 4.36 12.15 3.58
C ARG A 337 5.44 11.38 2.83
N ALA A 338 5.02 10.46 1.97
CA ALA A 338 5.87 9.64 1.11
C ALA A 338 6.86 8.74 1.87
N HIS A 339 6.62 8.51 3.15
CA HIS A 339 7.29 7.51 3.98
C HIS A 339 6.72 6.11 3.69
N THR A 340 7.41 5.09 4.20
CA THR A 340 6.94 3.69 4.15
C THR A 340 6.61 3.20 5.55
N ALA A 341 5.72 2.22 5.68
CA ALA A 341 5.35 1.60 6.94
C ALA A 341 5.23 0.07 6.78
N CYS A 342 5.81 -0.69 7.72
CA CYS A 342 5.73 -2.15 7.73
C CYS A 342 5.42 -2.67 9.14
N LEU A 343 4.50 -3.63 9.27
CA LEU A 343 4.23 -4.32 10.53
C LEU A 343 5.30 -5.38 10.82
N TYR A 344 5.81 -5.39 12.05
CA TYR A 344 6.61 -6.50 12.58
C TYR A 344 6.32 -6.71 14.07
N LYS A 345 6.03 -7.96 14.46
CA LYS A 345 5.51 -8.30 15.79
C LYS A 345 4.34 -7.36 16.13
N ASN A 346 4.38 -6.69 17.28
CA ASN A 346 3.36 -5.72 17.72
C ASN A 346 3.73 -4.25 17.39
N GLY A 347 4.54 -3.99 16.36
CA GLY A 347 4.98 -2.64 16.02
C GLY A 347 4.94 -2.33 14.53
N ILE A 348 4.45 -1.15 14.15
CA ILE A 348 4.60 -0.61 12.80
C ILE A 348 5.87 0.22 12.75
N TYR A 349 6.81 -0.19 11.90
CA TYR A 349 8.06 0.52 11.64
C TYR A 349 7.85 1.47 10.46
N VAL A 350 7.98 2.77 10.72
CA VAL A 350 7.95 3.84 9.72
C VAL A 350 9.38 4.25 9.39
N PHE A 351 9.70 4.36 8.10
CA PHE A 351 10.99 4.85 7.63
C PHE A 351 10.85 6.00 6.63
N GLY A 352 11.63 7.05 6.86
CA GLY A 352 11.86 8.14 5.92
C GLY A 352 10.62 8.98 5.59
N GLY A 353 10.47 9.32 4.31
CA GLY A 353 9.51 10.28 3.77
C GLY A 353 10.09 11.69 3.66
N GLY A 354 9.24 12.71 3.73
CA GLY A 354 9.66 14.10 3.83
C GLY A 354 8.71 14.94 4.69
N ASP A 355 9.27 15.90 5.44
CA ASP A 355 8.55 16.72 6.43
C ASP A 355 7.95 18.03 5.89
N GLY A 356 8.31 18.39 4.65
CA GLY A 356 7.90 19.63 3.98
C GLY A 356 9.06 20.61 3.80
N VAL A 357 10.14 20.42 4.53
CA VAL A 357 11.41 21.15 4.40
C VAL A 357 12.49 20.25 3.77
N ARG A 358 12.51 18.96 4.13
CA ARG A 358 13.53 17.99 3.70
C ARG A 358 12.96 16.57 3.57
N ALA A 359 13.72 15.71 2.89
CA ALA A 359 13.58 14.26 2.99
C ALA A 359 14.12 13.74 4.34
N LEU A 360 13.78 12.50 4.71
CA LEU A 360 14.09 11.88 6.01
C LEU A 360 14.68 10.47 5.85
N ASN A 361 15.48 10.02 6.82
CA ASN A 361 15.98 8.63 6.98
C ASN A 361 15.87 8.12 8.42
N ASP A 362 15.02 8.74 9.26
CA ASP A 362 14.72 8.25 10.59
C ASP A 362 13.83 6.99 10.56
N ILE A 363 13.99 6.12 11.58
CA ILE A 363 13.08 4.99 11.83
C ILE A 363 12.32 5.25 13.12
N TRP A 364 10.99 5.24 13.02
CA TRP A 364 10.07 5.26 14.16
C TRP A 364 9.33 3.93 14.27
N ARG A 365 9.01 3.51 15.49
CA ARG A 365 8.10 2.39 15.75
C ARG A 365 6.86 2.89 16.49
N LEU A 366 5.69 2.64 15.93
CA LEU A 366 4.39 2.75 16.60
C LEU A 366 4.09 1.41 17.26
N ASP A 367 3.92 1.35 18.58
CA ASP A 367 3.39 0.16 19.23
C ASP A 367 1.88 0.05 18.99
N VAL A 368 1.44 -1.14 18.56
CA VAL A 368 0.04 -1.42 18.18
C VAL A 368 -0.54 -2.62 18.94
N SER A 369 0.04 -2.94 20.11
CA SER A 369 -0.46 -4.01 21.00
C SER A 369 -1.84 -3.74 21.59
N ASP A 370 -2.17 -2.48 21.89
CA ASP A 370 -3.55 -1.99 22.08
C ASP A 370 -3.89 -1.01 20.96
N ILE A 371 -4.82 -1.40 20.08
CA ILE A 371 -5.28 -0.58 18.95
C ILE A 371 -5.94 0.75 19.38
N ASN A 372 -6.27 0.89 20.67
CA ASN A 372 -6.88 2.11 21.23
C ASN A 372 -5.86 2.96 22.01
N LYS A 373 -4.67 2.43 22.32
CA LYS A 373 -3.63 3.06 23.14
C LYS A 373 -2.25 2.73 22.57
N MET A 374 -1.80 3.54 21.64
CA MET A 374 -0.53 3.36 20.94
C MET A 374 0.55 4.26 21.54
N SER A 375 1.82 3.97 21.28
CA SER A 375 2.94 4.87 21.63
C SER A 375 4.00 4.86 20.53
N TRP A 376 4.67 5.99 20.34
CA TRP A 376 5.80 6.10 19.42
C TRP A 376 7.12 5.90 20.16
N LYS A 377 8.08 5.26 19.50
CA LYS A 377 9.49 5.20 19.90
C LYS A 377 10.37 5.52 18.70
N LEU A 378 11.33 6.43 18.87
CA LEU A 378 12.43 6.63 17.91
C LEU A 378 13.39 5.43 17.99
N ILE A 379 13.70 4.81 16.85
CA ILE A 379 14.53 3.60 16.74
C ILE A 379 15.88 3.93 16.10
N SER A 380 15.88 4.78 15.07
CA SER A 380 17.07 5.35 14.45
C SER A 380 16.82 6.83 14.24
N GLU A 381 17.68 7.70 14.78
CA GLU A 381 17.64 9.13 14.46
C GLU A 381 17.91 9.37 12.97
N GLY A 382 17.51 10.52 12.45
CA GLY A 382 17.83 10.96 11.08
C GLY A 382 19.13 11.76 11.04
N SER A 383 19.96 11.53 10.03
CA SER A 383 21.29 12.16 9.87
C SER A 383 21.61 12.34 8.38
N PRO A 384 22.76 12.96 8.01
CA PRO A 384 23.37 12.69 6.71
C PRO A 384 23.46 11.18 6.41
N GLY A 385 23.56 10.83 5.13
CA GLY A 385 23.71 9.44 4.69
C GLY A 385 25.14 8.93 4.93
N PRO A 386 25.64 8.01 4.07
CA PRO A 386 27.04 7.64 4.08
C PRO A 386 27.83 8.79 3.45
N ASP A 387 28.23 9.75 4.29
CA ASP A 387 29.35 10.64 3.98
C ASP A 387 30.64 9.81 4.06
N ASP A 388 31.62 10.10 3.21
CA ASP A 388 32.81 9.24 2.93
C ASP A 388 33.86 9.23 4.08
N HIS A 389 33.40 9.47 5.31
CA HIS A 389 34.19 9.86 6.49
C HIS A 389 33.83 9.04 7.76
N GLY A 390 33.35 7.81 7.58
CA GLY A 390 33.33 6.77 8.63
C GLY A 390 32.25 6.88 9.72
N GLY A 391 31.24 7.75 9.54
CA GLY A 391 30.06 7.82 10.42
C GLY A 391 28.89 7.00 9.90
N ASP A 392 28.30 6.19 10.79
CA ASP A 392 26.97 5.53 10.70
C ASP A 392 26.46 5.15 9.28
N ILE A 393 26.75 3.91 8.87
CA ILE A 393 26.45 3.40 7.51
C ILE A 393 24.94 3.18 7.34
N ARG A 394 24.22 4.14 6.77
CA ARG A 394 22.75 4.11 6.57
C ARG A 394 22.31 4.78 5.26
N PRO A 395 21.09 4.53 4.74
CA PRO A 395 20.64 5.18 3.50
C PRO A 395 20.55 6.71 3.60
N LYS A 396 20.82 7.38 2.46
CA LYS A 396 20.40 8.77 2.23
C LYS A 396 18.91 8.96 2.53
N ALA A 397 18.57 10.12 3.06
CA ALA A 397 17.21 10.59 3.28
C ALA A 397 16.35 10.49 2.00
N ARG A 398 15.12 9.97 2.10
CA ARG A 398 14.31 9.62 0.92
C ARG A 398 12.81 9.54 1.19
N GLY A 399 12.02 9.91 0.19
CA GLY A 399 10.60 9.60 0.07
C GLY A 399 10.27 8.90 -1.25
N TYR A 400 9.07 8.33 -1.34
CA TYR A 400 8.59 7.52 -2.48
C TYR A 400 9.50 6.33 -2.83
N HIS A 401 10.32 5.88 -1.89
CA HIS A 401 10.91 4.54 -1.89
C HIS A 401 9.84 3.49 -1.54
N THR A 402 10.18 2.22 -1.70
CA THR A 402 9.40 1.13 -1.09
C THR A 402 10.15 0.52 0.07
N ALA A 403 9.43 -0.01 1.06
CA ALA A 403 10.01 -0.83 2.11
C ALA A 403 9.13 -2.06 2.35
N ASN A 404 9.78 -3.19 2.65
CA ASN A 404 9.16 -4.51 2.77
C ASN A 404 9.81 -5.27 3.93
N MET A 405 9.02 -6.01 4.73
CA MET A 405 9.50 -6.72 5.91
C MET A 405 9.58 -8.23 5.65
N VAL A 406 10.75 -8.83 5.87
CA VAL A 406 10.97 -10.28 5.81
C VAL A 406 11.70 -10.72 7.08
N GLY A 407 11.03 -11.49 7.94
CA GLY A 407 11.53 -11.72 9.30
C GLY A 407 11.70 -10.39 10.03
N SER A 408 12.85 -10.16 10.68
CA SER A 408 13.22 -8.87 11.27
C SER A 408 13.76 -7.84 10.27
N LYS A 409 13.89 -8.18 8.98
CA LYS A 409 14.66 -7.40 8.01
C LYS A 409 13.74 -6.50 7.18
N LEU A 410 13.86 -5.19 7.44
CA LEU A 410 13.24 -4.12 6.67
C LEU A 410 14.10 -3.83 5.43
N ILE A 411 13.69 -4.35 4.29
CA ILE A 411 14.31 -4.14 2.98
C ILE A 411 13.77 -2.81 2.43
N ILE A 412 14.65 -1.88 2.08
CA ILE A 412 14.35 -0.56 1.53
C ILE A 412 14.97 -0.46 0.13
N TYR A 413 14.22 0.04 -0.84
CA TYR A 413 14.68 0.17 -2.23
C TYR A 413 14.23 1.47 -2.89
N GLY A 414 15.17 2.14 -3.55
CA GLY A 414 14.93 3.30 -4.41
C GLY A 414 14.43 4.54 -3.65
N GLY A 415 13.54 5.30 -4.28
CA GLY A 415 13.02 6.59 -3.80
C GLY A 415 13.80 7.79 -4.31
N SER A 416 13.57 8.95 -3.69
CA SER A 416 14.25 10.21 -4.02
C SER A 416 14.31 11.16 -2.82
N ASP A 417 15.35 11.99 -2.75
CA ASP A 417 15.45 13.14 -1.84
C ASP A 417 14.81 14.42 -2.41
N GLY A 418 14.43 14.41 -3.69
CA GLY A 418 13.95 15.56 -4.46
C GLY A 418 14.94 16.09 -5.51
N GLY A 419 16.20 15.65 -5.48
CA GLY A 419 17.24 15.96 -6.49
C GLY A 419 17.77 14.72 -7.20
N GLU A 420 18.04 13.64 -6.47
CA GLU A 420 18.48 12.34 -7.01
C GLU A 420 17.34 11.31 -6.98
N CYS A 421 17.23 10.47 -8.02
CA CYS A 421 16.44 9.24 -7.94
C CYS A 421 17.38 8.08 -7.59
N PHE A 422 17.09 7.36 -6.52
CA PHE A 422 17.95 6.32 -6.00
C PHE A 422 17.70 4.95 -6.66
N ASN A 423 18.74 4.12 -6.66
CA ASN A 423 18.82 2.78 -7.26
C ASN A 423 19.35 1.71 -6.29
N ASP A 424 19.65 2.11 -5.06
CA ASP A 424 20.27 1.30 -4.01
C ASP A 424 19.24 0.46 -3.25
N VAL A 425 19.71 -0.68 -2.74
CA VAL A 425 18.97 -1.55 -1.83
C VAL A 425 19.65 -1.52 -0.46
N TRP A 426 18.86 -1.33 0.58
CA TRP A 426 19.31 -1.34 1.96
C TRP A 426 18.51 -2.35 2.76
N VAL A 427 19.13 -2.93 3.77
CA VAL A 427 18.45 -3.76 4.77
C VAL A 427 18.74 -3.18 6.15
N TYR A 428 17.68 -3.00 6.94
CA TYR A 428 17.78 -2.72 8.37
C TYR A 428 17.20 -3.90 9.15
N ASP A 429 17.97 -4.47 10.07
CA ASP A 429 17.47 -5.52 10.95
C ASP A 429 16.88 -4.90 12.22
N VAL A 430 15.57 -5.00 12.41
CA VAL A 430 14.86 -4.32 13.50
C VAL A 430 15.04 -4.97 14.87
N ASP A 431 15.62 -6.19 14.93
CA ASP A 431 15.93 -6.89 16.18
C ASP A 431 17.38 -6.67 16.63
N THR A 432 18.33 -6.47 15.69
CA THR A 432 19.74 -6.14 16.03
C THR A 432 20.08 -4.65 15.91
N HIS A 433 19.19 -3.86 15.33
CA HIS A 433 19.35 -2.43 15.03
C HIS A 433 20.49 -2.08 14.06
N VAL A 434 20.91 -3.03 13.21
CA VAL A 434 22.01 -2.85 12.25
C VAL A 434 21.49 -2.51 10.85
N TRP A 435 22.06 -1.47 10.24
CA TRP A 435 21.92 -1.13 8.82
C TRP A 435 22.96 -1.85 7.96
N LYS A 436 22.59 -2.18 6.71
CA LYS A 436 23.51 -2.68 5.69
C LYS A 436 23.13 -2.22 4.29
N ALA A 437 24.12 -1.72 3.54
CA ALA A 437 24.00 -1.50 2.10
C ALA A 437 24.13 -2.85 1.38
N VAL A 438 23.22 -3.13 0.44
CA VAL A 438 23.25 -4.36 -0.37
C VAL A 438 23.86 -4.05 -1.72
N GLN A 439 25.09 -4.50 -1.95
CA GLN A 439 25.84 -4.17 -3.16
C GLN A 439 25.46 -5.11 -4.32
N ILE A 440 24.48 -4.70 -5.11
CA ILE A 440 24.02 -5.45 -6.30
C ILE A 440 24.74 -4.94 -7.55
N PRO A 441 25.39 -5.79 -8.39
CA PRO A 441 26.15 -5.33 -9.56
C PRO A 441 25.32 -4.64 -10.65
N ILE A 442 24.05 -5.03 -10.78
CA ILE A 442 23.06 -4.37 -11.66
C ILE A 442 22.09 -3.62 -10.77
N THR A 443 21.77 -2.37 -11.11
CA THR A 443 20.86 -1.54 -10.32
C THR A 443 19.90 -0.77 -11.24
N TYR A 444 18.73 -0.42 -10.71
CA TYR A 444 17.71 0.33 -11.44
C TYR A 444 17.24 1.49 -10.58
N ARG A 445 17.26 2.72 -11.11
CA ARG A 445 16.67 3.88 -10.43
C ARG A 445 15.15 3.74 -10.44
N ARG A 446 14.51 3.84 -9.28
CA ARG A 446 13.04 3.78 -9.14
C ARG A 446 12.56 4.60 -7.94
N LEU A 447 11.73 5.62 -8.19
CA LEU A 447 10.85 6.24 -7.20
C LEU A 447 9.38 6.02 -7.57
N SER A 448 8.49 6.09 -6.58
CA SER A 448 7.03 6.00 -6.76
C SER A 448 6.55 4.71 -7.45
N HIS A 449 7.39 3.67 -7.45
CA HIS A 449 7.04 2.30 -7.82
C HIS A 449 6.26 1.62 -6.69
N THR A 450 5.65 0.47 -7.00
CA THR A 450 5.24 -0.48 -5.96
C THR A 450 6.24 -1.62 -5.86
N ALA A 451 6.30 -2.26 -4.69
CA ALA A 451 7.12 -3.44 -4.46
C ALA A 451 6.37 -4.39 -3.54
N THR A 452 6.17 -5.64 -3.97
CA THR A 452 5.38 -6.64 -3.24
C THR A 452 6.17 -7.95 -3.09
N ILE A 453 6.24 -8.49 -1.87
CA ILE A 453 6.86 -9.80 -1.62
C ILE A 453 6.01 -10.90 -2.26
N VAL A 454 6.65 -11.76 -3.05
CA VAL A 454 6.08 -12.99 -3.60
C VAL A 454 7.11 -14.11 -3.37
N GLY A 455 7.03 -14.74 -2.20
CA GLY A 455 8.04 -15.69 -1.75
C GLY A 455 9.43 -15.05 -1.57
N SER A 456 10.46 -15.73 -2.05
CA SER A 456 11.84 -15.26 -2.05
C SER A 456 12.14 -14.13 -3.05
N TYR A 457 11.12 -13.48 -3.63
CA TYR A 457 11.27 -12.39 -4.59
C TYR A 457 10.49 -11.15 -4.16
N LEU A 458 11.09 -9.98 -4.37
CA LEU A 458 10.40 -8.71 -4.34
C LEU A 458 10.05 -8.27 -5.77
N PHE A 459 8.76 -8.27 -6.08
CA PHE A 459 8.22 -7.83 -7.37
C PHE A 459 8.04 -6.32 -7.34
N VAL A 460 8.94 -5.61 -8.02
CA VAL A 460 8.88 -4.15 -8.23
C VAL A 460 8.14 -3.88 -9.53
N ILE A 461 7.11 -3.01 -9.50
CA ILE A 461 6.31 -2.66 -10.66
C ILE A 461 6.32 -1.14 -10.88
N GLY A 462 6.67 -0.76 -12.12
CA GLY A 462 6.59 0.60 -12.65
C GLY A 462 7.40 1.63 -11.86
N GLY A 463 6.79 2.77 -11.56
CA GLY A 463 7.46 3.93 -10.97
C GLY A 463 8.11 4.84 -12.02
N HIS A 464 9.02 5.71 -11.57
CA HIS A 464 9.78 6.66 -12.36
C HIS A 464 11.28 6.45 -12.12
N ASP A 465 12.15 6.52 -13.12
CA ASP A 465 13.61 6.34 -12.95
C ASP A 465 14.42 7.64 -12.81
N GLY A 466 13.76 8.78 -12.96
CA GLY A 466 14.37 10.11 -13.02
C GLY A 466 14.16 10.78 -14.38
N ASN A 467 13.95 10.00 -15.44
CA ASN A 467 13.67 10.49 -16.78
C ASN A 467 12.20 10.24 -17.19
N GLU A 468 11.71 9.01 -16.99
CA GLU A 468 10.39 8.60 -17.48
C GLU A 468 9.65 7.64 -16.51
N TYR A 469 8.33 7.51 -16.72
CA TYR A 469 7.51 6.53 -16.01
C TYR A 469 7.52 5.19 -16.73
N SER A 470 7.73 4.12 -15.98
CA SER A 470 7.91 2.78 -16.51
C SER A 470 6.72 1.86 -16.21
N ASN A 471 6.57 0.81 -17.01
CA ASN A 471 5.70 -0.34 -16.78
C ASN A 471 6.50 -1.65 -16.60
N GLU A 472 7.82 -1.56 -16.40
CA GLU A 472 8.66 -2.73 -16.12
C GLU A 472 8.22 -3.47 -14.85
N VAL A 473 8.40 -4.78 -14.89
CA VAL A 473 8.31 -5.69 -13.74
C VAL A 473 9.72 -6.20 -13.46
N LEU A 474 10.29 -5.76 -12.33
CA LEU A 474 11.63 -6.13 -11.89
C LEU A 474 11.52 -7.10 -10.71
N LEU A 475 12.27 -8.21 -10.75
CA LEU A 475 12.22 -9.24 -9.71
C LEU A 475 13.54 -9.25 -8.94
N LEU A 476 13.60 -8.66 -7.76
CA LEU A 476 14.76 -8.81 -6.88
C LEU A 476 14.66 -10.14 -6.13
N ASN A 477 15.56 -11.08 -6.40
CA ASN A 477 15.71 -12.29 -5.59
C ASN A 477 16.32 -11.91 -4.24
N LEU A 478 15.61 -12.19 -3.15
CA LEU A 478 15.98 -11.79 -1.79
C LEU A 478 16.98 -12.75 -1.12
N VAL A 479 17.19 -13.95 -1.69
CA VAL A 479 18.20 -14.91 -1.22
C VAL A 479 19.55 -14.64 -1.86
N THR A 480 19.60 -14.38 -3.17
CA THR A 480 20.84 -14.10 -3.91
C THR A 480 21.16 -12.61 -4.05
N MET A 481 20.25 -11.72 -3.65
CA MET A 481 20.30 -10.27 -3.84
C MET A 481 20.70 -9.86 -5.28
N SER A 482 20.02 -10.47 -6.25
CA SER A 482 20.22 -10.24 -7.68
C SER A 482 18.90 -9.89 -8.39
N TRP A 483 18.96 -9.02 -9.38
CA TRP A 483 17.80 -8.68 -10.21
C TRP A 483 17.62 -9.65 -11.37
N ASP A 484 16.45 -10.25 -11.43
CA ASP A 484 15.94 -10.96 -12.59
C ASP A 484 15.05 -10.04 -13.43
N LYS A 485 15.28 -10.01 -14.74
CA LYS A 485 14.30 -9.55 -15.73
C LYS A 485 13.72 -10.74 -16.45
N ARG A 486 12.39 -10.81 -16.56
CA ARG A 486 11.67 -11.93 -17.17
C ARG A 486 10.64 -11.43 -18.17
N ARG A 487 10.41 -12.19 -19.24
CA ARG A 487 9.41 -11.84 -20.24
C ARG A 487 8.00 -11.95 -19.64
N VAL A 488 7.33 -10.82 -19.56
CA VAL A 488 5.89 -10.74 -19.30
C VAL A 488 5.18 -10.70 -20.66
N TYR A 489 4.00 -11.31 -20.72
CA TYR A 489 3.13 -11.41 -21.88
C TYR A 489 1.84 -10.61 -21.62
N GLY A 490 0.92 -10.58 -22.59
CA GLY A 490 -0.29 -9.77 -22.49
C GLY A 490 -0.05 -8.31 -22.89
N LEU A 491 -1.03 -7.45 -22.60
CA LEU A 491 -0.92 -6.00 -22.81
C LEU A 491 -0.56 -5.35 -21.47
N PRO A 492 0.67 -4.84 -21.26
CA PRO A 492 1.03 -4.19 -20.01
C PRO A 492 0.27 -2.86 -19.83
N PRO A 493 0.10 -2.38 -18.58
CA PRO A 493 -0.38 -1.02 -18.31
C PRO A 493 0.55 0.03 -18.94
N SER A 494 0.01 1.24 -19.14
CA SER A 494 0.83 2.44 -19.39
C SER A 494 1.85 2.65 -18.27
N GLY A 495 3.04 3.16 -18.61
CA GLY A 495 4.10 3.43 -17.64
C GLY A 495 3.64 4.39 -16.56
N ARG A 496 3.78 4.02 -15.27
CA ARG A 496 3.09 4.73 -14.19
C ARG A 496 3.75 4.58 -12.83
N GLY A 497 3.76 5.67 -12.06
CA GLY A 497 4.07 5.69 -10.64
C GLY A 497 2.83 5.98 -9.79
N TYR A 498 3.02 6.02 -8.46
CA TYR A 498 2.00 6.40 -7.47
C TYR A 498 0.71 5.55 -7.49
N HIS A 499 0.77 4.37 -8.10
CA HIS A 499 -0.26 3.34 -8.05
C HIS A 499 -0.14 2.54 -6.75
N GLY A 500 -1.19 1.84 -6.35
CA GLY A 500 -1.12 0.83 -5.30
C GLY A 500 -1.00 -0.58 -5.90
N ALA A 501 -0.38 -1.51 -5.18
CA ALA A 501 -0.31 -2.90 -5.59
C ALA A 501 -0.43 -3.87 -4.41
N VAL A 502 -1.08 -5.01 -4.62
CA VAL A 502 -1.24 -6.10 -3.65
C VAL A 502 -1.19 -7.47 -4.32
N LEU A 503 -0.65 -8.47 -3.62
CA LEU A 503 -0.75 -9.88 -4.01
C LEU A 503 -2.04 -10.48 -3.44
N TYR A 504 -2.92 -10.98 -4.29
CA TYR A 504 -4.07 -11.79 -3.89
C TYR A 504 -4.23 -12.98 -4.86
N ASP A 505 -4.45 -14.18 -4.34
CA ASP A 505 -4.67 -15.41 -5.12
C ASP A 505 -3.82 -15.52 -6.41
N SER A 506 -2.50 -15.61 -6.22
CA SER A 506 -1.50 -15.74 -7.30
C SER A 506 -1.48 -14.63 -8.37
N ARG A 507 -2.12 -13.50 -8.09
CA ARG A 507 -2.25 -12.33 -8.98
C ARG A 507 -1.74 -11.08 -8.25
N LEU A 508 -0.91 -10.28 -8.93
CA LEU A 508 -0.57 -8.94 -8.47
C LEU A 508 -1.58 -7.95 -9.07
N LEU A 509 -2.43 -7.38 -8.22
CA LEU A 509 -3.39 -6.35 -8.60
C LEU A 509 -2.69 -4.99 -8.54
N VAL A 510 -2.74 -4.21 -9.61
CA VAL A 510 -2.24 -2.82 -9.68
C VAL A 510 -3.43 -1.88 -9.89
N ILE A 511 -3.54 -0.84 -9.06
CA ILE A 511 -4.69 0.07 -9.03
C ILE A 511 -4.24 1.52 -9.26
N GLY A 512 -4.87 2.20 -10.23
CA GLY A 512 -4.69 3.63 -10.50
C GLY A 512 -3.26 4.05 -10.83
N GLY A 513 -2.84 5.21 -10.33
CA GLY A 513 -1.52 5.79 -10.55
C GLY A 513 -1.49 7.00 -11.49
N PHE A 514 -0.30 7.34 -12.00
CA PHE A 514 -0.04 8.54 -12.80
C PHE A 514 1.21 8.37 -13.69
N ASP A 515 1.15 8.85 -14.93
CA ASP A 515 2.21 8.76 -15.97
C ASP A 515 2.89 10.10 -16.31
N GLY A 516 2.54 11.18 -15.61
CA GLY A 516 2.99 12.55 -15.93
C GLY A 516 1.92 13.41 -16.61
N ALA A 517 0.92 12.81 -17.24
CA ALA A 517 -0.19 13.49 -17.91
C ALA A 517 -1.55 13.11 -17.30
N GLU A 518 -1.87 11.81 -17.25
CA GLU A 518 -3.16 11.29 -16.81
C GLU A 518 -3.08 10.61 -15.43
N VAL A 519 -4.11 10.82 -14.62
CA VAL A 519 -4.34 10.05 -13.39
C VAL A 519 -5.26 8.89 -13.74
N PHE A 520 -4.88 7.67 -13.37
CA PHE A 520 -5.65 6.47 -13.75
C PHE A 520 -6.65 6.04 -12.66
N GLY A 521 -7.75 5.43 -13.12
CA GLY A 521 -8.78 4.77 -12.30
C GLY A 521 -9.06 3.35 -12.78
N ASP A 522 -8.08 2.71 -13.40
CA ASP A 522 -8.14 1.32 -13.87
C ASP A 522 -7.54 0.36 -12.82
N VAL A 523 -7.82 -0.94 -13.03
CA VAL A 523 -7.22 -2.04 -12.28
C VAL A 523 -6.62 -3.03 -13.28
N TRP A 524 -5.38 -3.42 -13.06
CA TRP A 524 -4.61 -4.36 -13.87
C TRP A 524 -4.23 -5.58 -13.05
N LEU A 525 -4.15 -6.74 -13.70
CA LEU A 525 -3.78 -8.02 -13.12
C LEU A 525 -2.49 -8.51 -13.79
N LEU A 526 -1.45 -8.74 -13.01
CA LEU A 526 -0.34 -9.57 -13.42
C LEU A 526 -0.55 -10.98 -12.87
N GLU A 527 -1.00 -11.89 -13.72
CA GLU A 527 -1.08 -13.32 -13.42
C GLU A 527 0.35 -13.89 -13.38
N LEU A 528 0.70 -14.53 -12.27
CA LEU A 528 2.07 -15.01 -12.04
C LEU A 528 2.41 -16.31 -12.77
N ALA A 529 1.39 -17.06 -13.24
CA ALA A 529 1.55 -18.38 -13.86
C ALA A 529 2.42 -19.31 -12.99
N VAL A 530 3.49 -19.93 -13.52
CA VAL A 530 4.42 -20.75 -12.72
C VAL A 530 5.13 -19.98 -11.60
N HIS A 531 5.19 -18.65 -11.64
CA HIS A 531 5.75 -17.85 -10.54
C HIS A 531 4.79 -17.76 -9.34
N ALA A 532 3.54 -18.22 -9.48
CA ALA A 532 2.65 -18.48 -8.36
C ALA A 532 3.25 -19.45 -7.34
N TYR A 533 4.09 -20.40 -7.77
CA TYR A 533 4.80 -21.31 -6.86
C TYR A 533 5.71 -20.57 -5.87
N TYR A 534 6.15 -19.34 -6.16
CA TYR A 534 6.89 -18.54 -5.20
C TYR A 534 6.06 -18.15 -3.99
N SER A 535 4.74 -17.93 -4.12
CA SER A 535 3.87 -17.65 -2.97
C SER A 535 3.87 -18.78 -1.91
N GLN A 536 4.29 -19.99 -2.29
CA GLN A 536 4.44 -21.14 -1.41
C GLN A 536 5.79 -21.15 -0.66
N ILE A 537 6.80 -20.42 -1.15
CA ILE A 537 8.12 -20.22 -0.52
C ILE A 537 7.99 -19.20 0.63
N SER A 538 7.34 -19.65 1.70
CA SER A 538 7.06 -18.88 2.91
C SER A 538 8.25 -18.74 3.86
N HIS A 539 9.31 -19.53 3.66
CA HIS A 539 10.47 -19.61 4.55
C HIS A 539 11.76 -19.52 3.73
N PHE A 540 12.53 -18.46 3.94
CA PHE A 540 13.88 -18.25 3.40
C PHE A 540 14.64 -17.27 4.30
N THR A 541 15.98 -17.34 4.29
CA THR A 541 16.85 -16.36 4.95
C THR A 541 17.27 -15.26 3.97
N ILE A 542 17.59 -14.08 4.51
CA ILE A 542 18.27 -13.01 3.78
C ILE A 542 19.63 -12.83 4.45
N GLU A 543 20.66 -13.40 3.81
CA GLU A 543 22.04 -13.41 4.28
C GLU A 543 22.84 -12.30 3.60
N VAL A 544 22.49 -11.06 3.95
CA VAL A 544 23.18 -9.84 3.50
C VAL A 544 24.36 -9.48 4.38
#